data_AF-A0A534H0J5-F1
#
_entry.id   AF-A0A534H0J5-F1
#
_cell.length_a   1.000
_cell.length_b   1.000
_cell.length_c   1.000
_cell.angle_alpha   90.00
_cell.angle_beta   90.00
_cell.angle_gamma   90.00
#
_symmetry.space_group_name_H-M   'P 1'
#
loop_
_entity.id
_entity.type
_entity.pdbx_description
1 polymer ?
#
loop_
_entity_poly.entity_id
_entity_poly.type
_entity_poly.pdbx_seq_one_letter_code
_entity_poly.pdbx_strand_id
1 'polypeptide(L)'
;MAIALLGVVVAAWAAWQRPAESHRPRYILINETAQHDHDLAFRMSLKLAEKQSGIENALVLLASLPPSKTIEQTAVELFNRLRIGARTNGRGILYLYSARENLMKIEVSYDLEGDIPDIYCHRLEEAARTYMLSEIPQDFISELIITTNLRGAGASSDVAQWSRPRWLGSDFLSGGGGALVHGYGRTLAEYDAAIRRLPKAQLSGYAPASNAEASLERYLTSLAAGVGDPRLPLLTEGSRLFRAIVPRDEAQLERIAEFFRAASPYRVLFAADLALVVPQPDHSNLPLLLRRGTDGLWYVDEAKSWTYFHRFEDNRNFLVKFSDNPFLAPLRALRLPNMEHAIYGAHAGTPPLPAYPFSLPAAIGALEDRIREDPQRAANYAALGDLYLFESDWLSKAIACYETASSLAPGEPAYRWRLVDLYLNASRVDRMLAQLKFLSERASADSQTRDWYRYYKKEYDFGSD
;
A
#
# COMPACT_ATOMS: atom_id res chain seq x y z
N MET A 1 24.04 42.00 1.77
CA MET A 1 23.27 40.98 1.02
C MET A 1 23.75 39.59 1.45
N ALA A 2 23.26 39.07 2.59
CA ALA A 2 23.67 37.77 3.14
C ALA A 2 22.73 37.30 4.29
N ILE A 3 21.44 37.06 4.00
CA ILE A 3 20.52 36.41 4.96
C ILE A 3 19.64 35.43 4.16
N ALA A 4 20.17 34.24 3.87
CA ALA A 4 19.43 33.18 3.16
C ALA A 4 20.08 31.78 3.33
N LEU A 5 20.48 31.39 4.56
CA LEU A 5 21.07 30.06 4.81
C LEU A 5 20.76 29.42 6.18
N LEU A 6 20.05 30.10 7.09
CA LEU A 6 19.71 29.57 8.42
C LEU A 6 18.41 28.74 8.50
N GLY A 7 17.59 28.70 7.45
CA GLY A 7 16.25 28.10 7.52
C GLY A 7 16.19 26.57 7.64
N VAL A 8 17.23 25.85 7.20
CA VAL A 8 17.19 24.37 7.07
C VAL A 8 17.77 23.64 8.29
N VAL A 9 18.58 24.30 9.11
CA VAL A 9 19.25 23.67 10.27
C VAL A 9 18.33 23.58 11.49
N VAL A 10 17.29 24.41 11.58
CA VAL A 10 16.45 24.55 12.79
C VAL A 10 15.52 23.35 13.02
N ALA A 11 15.07 22.65 11.97
CA ALA A 11 14.12 21.54 12.10
C ALA A 11 14.71 20.33 12.86
N ALA A 12 15.90 19.86 12.45
CA ALA A 12 16.57 18.70 13.04
C ALA A 12 16.98 18.90 14.52
N TRP A 13 16.96 20.14 15.02
CA TRP A 13 17.26 20.45 16.42
C TRP A 13 16.03 20.33 17.34
N ALA A 14 14.81 20.45 16.79
CA ALA A 14 13.58 20.55 17.57
C ALA A 14 13.23 19.24 18.31
N ALA A 15 13.33 18.09 17.64
CA ALA A 15 13.12 16.78 18.27
C ALA A 15 14.30 16.34 19.16
N TRP A 16 15.48 16.94 18.98
CA TRP A 16 16.63 16.76 19.85
C TRP A 16 16.49 17.50 21.19
N GLN A 17 15.84 18.67 21.18
CA GLN A 17 15.71 19.55 22.35
C GLN A 17 14.44 19.35 23.19
N ARG A 18 13.43 18.59 22.72
CA ARG A 18 12.24 18.32 23.54
C ARG A 18 12.64 17.62 24.85
N PRO A 19 12.31 18.19 26.03
CA PRO A 19 12.42 17.48 27.29
C PRO A 19 11.61 16.18 27.24
N ALA A 20 11.96 15.19 28.06
CA ALA A 20 11.08 14.07 28.29
C ALA A 20 9.77 14.60 28.91
N GLU A 21 8.69 14.60 28.12
CA GLU A 21 7.37 15.00 28.59
C GLU A 21 6.95 14.12 29.78
N SER A 22 6.26 14.72 30.76
CA SER A 22 5.74 14.01 31.93
C SER A 22 4.69 12.97 31.57
N HIS A 23 4.16 13.01 30.34
CA HIS A 23 3.34 11.98 29.74
C HIS A 23 4.06 11.43 28.50
N ARG A 24 4.34 10.12 28.48
CA ARG A 24 4.88 9.43 27.32
C ARG A 24 3.69 8.94 26.49
N PRO A 25 3.53 9.37 25.22
CA PRO A 25 2.37 8.97 24.42
C PRO A 25 2.35 7.46 24.23
N ARG A 26 1.14 6.88 24.14
CA ARG A 26 0.98 5.43 24.05
C ARG A 26 1.55 4.85 22.76
N TYR A 27 1.45 5.59 21.65
CA TYR A 27 1.95 5.19 20.35
C TYR A 27 2.98 6.22 19.88
N ILE A 28 4.25 5.80 19.81
CA ILE A 28 5.36 6.72 19.58
C ILE A 28 5.52 6.93 18.07
N LEU A 29 4.93 8.02 17.56
CA LEU A 29 5.17 8.53 16.21
C LEU A 29 5.89 9.87 16.30
N ILE A 30 7.09 9.95 15.72
CA ILE A 30 7.83 11.20 15.51
C ILE A 30 8.02 11.35 14.00
N ASN A 31 7.42 12.38 13.41
CA ASN A 31 7.59 12.71 12.00
C ASN A 31 8.14 14.14 11.90
N GLU A 32 9.38 14.29 11.42
CA GLU A 32 10.05 15.57 11.15
C GLU A 32 10.05 15.93 9.65
N THR A 33 9.47 15.07 8.83
CA THR A 33 9.41 15.24 7.37
C THR A 33 8.28 16.21 7.00
N ALA A 34 8.23 16.65 5.73
CA ALA A 34 7.13 17.50 5.29
C ALA A 34 5.80 16.73 5.06
N GLN A 35 5.82 15.40 5.07
CA GLN A 35 4.69 14.54 4.67
C GLN A 35 3.99 13.94 5.89
N HIS A 36 2.95 14.63 6.36
CA HIS A 36 2.12 14.21 7.50
C HIS A 36 0.79 13.52 7.11
N ASP A 37 0.50 13.40 5.81
CA ASP A 37 -0.78 12.87 5.29
C ASP A 37 -1.08 11.40 5.68
N HIS A 38 -0.12 10.71 6.31
CA HIS A 38 -0.19 9.31 6.70
C HIS A 38 0.00 9.10 8.22
N ASP A 39 0.21 10.16 9.00
CA ASP A 39 0.48 10.05 10.44
C ASP A 39 -0.65 9.31 11.18
N LEU A 40 -1.89 9.50 10.77
CA LEU A 40 -3.05 8.81 11.34
C LEU A 40 -3.08 7.31 10.98
N ALA A 41 -2.60 6.93 9.79
CA ALA A 41 -2.45 5.52 9.38
C ALA A 41 -1.27 4.85 10.13
N PHE A 42 -0.14 5.55 10.27
CA PHE A 42 1.02 5.05 11.03
C PHE A 42 0.70 4.84 12.51
N ARG A 43 0.03 5.81 13.17
CA ARG A 43 -0.49 5.63 14.54
C ARG A 43 -1.37 4.40 14.66
N MET A 44 -2.11 4.05 13.60
CA MET A 44 -2.98 2.88 13.61
C MET A 44 -2.23 1.57 13.46
N SER A 45 -1.27 1.51 12.55
CA SER A 45 -0.41 0.34 12.35
C SER A 45 0.39 0.04 13.64
N LEU A 46 0.85 1.09 14.34
CA LEU A 46 1.40 0.98 15.69
C LEU A 46 0.36 0.41 16.69
N LYS A 47 -0.84 1.00 16.78
CA LYS A 47 -1.93 0.52 17.67
C LYS A 47 -2.28 -0.94 17.45
N LEU A 48 -2.33 -1.39 16.20
CA LEU A 48 -2.57 -2.78 15.80
C LEU A 48 -1.44 -3.71 16.20
N ALA A 49 -0.21 -3.36 15.82
CA ALA A 49 0.98 -4.12 16.14
C ALA A 49 1.08 -4.36 17.65
N GLU A 50 1.02 -3.30 18.48
CA GLU A 50 1.09 -3.45 19.94
C GLU A 50 -0.06 -4.30 20.51
N LYS A 51 -1.29 -4.13 19.99
CA LYS A 51 -2.49 -4.89 20.40
C LYS A 51 -2.32 -6.39 20.11
N GLN A 52 -1.67 -6.76 19.01
CA GLN A 52 -1.53 -8.14 18.55
C GLN A 52 -0.29 -8.85 19.12
N SER A 53 0.86 -8.18 19.21
CA SER A 53 2.15 -8.80 19.58
C SER A 53 2.54 -8.65 21.05
N GLY A 54 1.94 -7.66 21.75
CA GLY A 54 2.39 -7.24 23.08
C GLY A 54 3.81 -6.65 23.09
N ILE A 55 4.27 -6.10 21.97
CA ILE A 55 5.56 -5.42 21.79
C ILE A 55 5.31 -3.91 21.72
N GLU A 56 6.18 -3.11 22.36
CA GLU A 56 6.13 -1.65 22.27
C GLU A 56 6.82 -1.17 20.99
N ASN A 57 6.17 -0.30 20.22
CA ASN A 57 6.67 0.15 18.93
C ASN A 57 6.87 1.67 18.87
N ALA A 58 7.93 2.09 18.17
CA ALA A 58 8.11 3.49 17.77
C ALA A 58 8.41 3.60 16.27
N LEU A 59 7.80 4.58 15.62
CA LEU A 59 8.15 5.02 14.27
C LEU A 59 8.74 6.42 14.33
N VAL A 60 9.96 6.57 13.81
CA VAL A 60 10.66 7.86 13.72
C VAL A 60 11.03 8.11 12.26
N LEU A 61 10.47 9.17 11.68
CA LEU A 61 10.72 9.64 10.32
C LEU A 61 11.49 10.97 10.39
N LEU A 62 12.79 10.93 10.11
CA LEU A 62 13.67 12.11 10.12
C LEU A 62 13.75 12.74 8.74
N ALA A 63 13.81 14.07 8.67
CA ALA A 63 14.11 14.79 7.42
C ALA A 63 15.56 14.53 6.95
N SER A 64 16.49 14.35 7.89
CA SER A 64 17.87 13.92 7.66
C SER A 64 18.52 13.45 8.95
N LEU A 65 19.59 12.67 8.84
CA LEU A 65 20.36 12.23 10.01
C LEU A 65 21.00 13.43 10.74
N PRO A 66 21.19 13.33 12.07
CA PRO A 66 21.96 14.32 12.82
C PRO A 66 23.40 14.44 12.29
N PRO A 67 23.98 15.66 12.27
CA PRO A 67 25.36 15.83 11.82
C PRO A 67 26.34 14.92 12.58
N SER A 68 27.26 14.29 11.84
CA SER A 68 28.29 13.36 12.34
C SER A 68 27.80 12.05 12.99
N LYS A 69 26.51 11.70 12.89
CA LYS A 69 25.99 10.40 13.36
C LYS A 69 25.60 9.49 12.20
N THR A 70 25.85 8.19 12.37
CA THR A 70 25.30 7.17 11.48
C THR A 70 23.84 6.86 11.86
N ILE A 71 23.14 6.07 11.04
CA ILE A 71 21.75 5.70 11.35
C ILE A 71 21.68 4.75 12.55
N GLU A 72 22.67 3.87 12.73
CA GLU A 72 22.78 2.93 13.86
C GLU A 72 22.99 3.70 15.18
N GLN A 73 23.93 4.65 15.19
CA GLN A 73 24.16 5.52 16.36
C GLN A 73 22.90 6.31 16.73
N THR A 74 22.18 6.81 15.72
CA THR A 74 20.93 7.54 15.90
C THR A 74 19.82 6.63 16.44
N ALA A 75 19.72 5.39 15.94
CA ALA A 75 18.75 4.40 16.40
C ALA A 75 18.96 4.00 17.86
N VAL A 76 20.20 3.63 18.25
CA VAL A 76 20.54 3.26 19.64
C VAL A 76 20.23 4.41 20.61
N GLU A 77 20.56 5.66 20.25
CA GLU A 77 20.24 6.82 21.09
C GLU A 77 18.73 7.06 21.21
N LEU A 78 17.99 6.99 20.10
CA LEU A 78 16.53 7.13 20.11
C LEU A 78 15.86 6.02 20.93
N PHE A 79 16.30 4.77 20.78
CA PHE A 79 15.76 3.63 21.51
C PHE A 79 15.87 3.81 23.03
N ASN A 80 17.06 4.20 23.49
CA ASN A 80 17.32 4.50 24.90
C ASN A 80 16.55 5.73 25.39
N ARG A 81 16.60 6.85 24.64
CA ARG A 81 15.95 8.12 25.00
C ARG A 81 14.44 8.01 25.07
N LEU A 82 13.83 7.30 24.12
CA LEU A 82 12.39 7.05 24.05
C LEU A 82 11.97 5.89 24.96
N ARG A 83 12.92 5.19 25.62
CA ARG A 83 12.71 4.07 26.56
C ARG A 83 11.87 2.92 25.98
N ILE A 84 12.09 2.59 24.71
CA ILE A 84 11.29 1.60 23.97
C ILE A 84 11.39 0.23 24.66
N GLY A 85 10.25 -0.45 24.83
CA GLY A 85 10.14 -1.70 25.60
C GLY A 85 9.73 -1.52 27.07
N ALA A 86 9.75 -0.29 27.61
CA ALA A 86 9.47 -0.04 29.03
C ALA A 86 8.00 -0.31 29.44
N ARG A 87 7.05 -0.36 28.49
CA ARG A 87 5.65 -0.78 28.77
C ARG A 87 5.41 -2.28 28.65
N THR A 88 6.37 -3.03 28.12
CA THR A 88 6.18 -4.38 27.56
C THR A 88 7.28 -5.34 28.02
N ASN A 89 7.74 -5.17 29.27
CA ASN A 89 8.75 -6.00 29.92
C ASN A 89 10.06 -6.14 29.12
N GLY A 90 10.50 -5.08 28.44
CA GLY A 90 11.73 -5.05 27.64
C GLY A 90 11.49 -5.21 26.13
N ARG A 91 10.40 -5.87 25.71
CA ARG A 91 10.10 -6.15 24.30
C ARG A 91 9.74 -4.89 23.53
N GLY A 92 10.67 -4.37 22.73
CA GLY A 92 10.55 -3.09 22.04
C GLY A 92 11.18 -3.07 20.65
N ILE A 93 10.57 -2.32 19.72
CA ILE A 93 11.07 -2.13 18.34
C ILE A 93 11.02 -0.65 17.95
N LEU A 94 12.10 -0.16 17.34
CA LEU A 94 12.17 1.13 16.67
C LEU A 94 12.29 0.92 15.15
N TYR A 95 11.41 1.57 14.41
CA TYR A 95 11.56 1.81 12.98
C TYR A 95 12.06 3.24 12.78
N LEU A 96 13.30 3.40 12.34
CA LEU A 96 13.92 4.69 12.06
C LEU A 96 14.14 4.82 10.56
N TYR A 97 13.52 5.80 9.92
CA TYR A 97 13.80 6.17 8.53
C TYR A 97 14.35 7.60 8.45
N SER A 98 15.34 7.81 7.58
CA SER A 98 15.87 9.14 7.28
C SER A 98 15.73 9.48 5.80
N ALA A 99 14.92 10.50 5.51
CA ALA A 99 14.49 10.87 4.16
C ALA A 99 15.64 11.24 3.23
N ARG A 100 16.50 12.19 3.64
CA ARG A 100 17.62 12.67 2.82
C ARG A 100 18.57 11.54 2.44
N GLU A 101 18.95 10.73 3.41
CA GLU A 101 19.88 9.62 3.21
C GLU A 101 19.22 8.42 2.51
N ASN A 102 17.89 8.32 2.58
CA ASN A 102 17.08 7.15 2.18
C ASN A 102 17.57 5.86 2.84
N LEU A 103 17.70 5.91 4.16
CA LEU A 103 18.12 4.78 4.98
C LEU A 103 17.02 4.45 5.99
N MET A 104 16.71 3.16 6.11
CA MET A 104 15.91 2.57 7.18
C MET A 104 16.85 1.84 8.14
N LYS A 105 16.54 1.88 9.44
CA LYS A 105 17.12 1.04 10.48
C LYS A 105 15.99 0.48 11.35
N ILE A 106 16.05 -0.81 11.62
CA ILE A 106 15.18 -1.50 12.55
C ILE A 106 16.05 -1.88 13.75
N GLU A 107 15.75 -1.30 14.91
CA GLU A 107 16.42 -1.60 16.18
C GLU A 107 15.45 -2.41 17.05
N VAL A 108 15.89 -3.57 17.54
CA VAL A 108 15.09 -4.48 18.35
C VAL A 108 15.71 -4.62 19.74
N SER A 109 14.86 -4.76 20.76
CA SER A 109 15.31 -5.15 22.10
C SER A 109 15.93 -6.53 22.11
N TYR A 110 16.90 -6.77 23.01
CA TYR A 110 17.51 -8.07 23.28
C TYR A 110 16.49 -9.23 23.39
N ASP A 111 15.36 -9.00 24.08
CA ASP A 111 14.28 -9.99 24.27
C ASP A 111 13.55 -10.40 22.97
N LEU A 112 13.88 -9.78 21.83
CA LEU A 112 13.31 -10.07 20.51
C LEU A 112 14.34 -10.52 19.48
N GLU A 113 15.64 -10.47 19.77
CA GLU A 113 16.71 -10.85 18.82
C GLU A 113 16.61 -12.31 18.32
N GLY A 114 16.06 -13.20 19.14
CA GLY A 114 15.84 -14.61 18.78
C GLY A 114 14.76 -14.81 17.71
N ASP A 115 13.68 -14.02 17.77
CA ASP A 115 12.56 -14.09 16.81
C ASP A 115 12.80 -13.17 15.60
N ILE A 116 13.40 -11.99 15.84
CA ILE A 116 13.66 -10.92 14.89
C ILE A 116 15.19 -10.69 14.78
N PRO A 117 15.93 -11.61 14.16
CA PRO A 117 17.40 -11.51 14.08
C PRO A 117 17.84 -10.40 13.12
N ASP A 118 19.04 -9.86 13.33
CA ASP A 118 19.62 -8.77 12.54
C ASP A 118 19.59 -9.04 11.01
N ILE A 119 19.84 -10.28 10.57
CA ILE A 119 19.75 -10.66 9.15
C ILE A 119 18.34 -10.49 8.54
N TYR A 120 17.28 -10.58 9.35
CA TYR A 120 15.90 -10.29 8.92
C TYR A 120 15.66 -8.78 8.86
N CYS A 121 16.11 -8.03 9.87
CA CYS A 121 16.07 -6.56 9.87
C CYS A 121 16.80 -5.99 8.65
N HIS A 122 18.04 -6.41 8.40
CA HIS A 122 18.86 -5.93 7.29
C HIS A 122 18.20 -6.14 5.92
N ARG A 123 17.54 -7.29 5.68
CA ARG A 123 16.78 -7.53 4.43
C ARG A 123 15.63 -6.53 4.23
N LEU A 124 14.95 -6.17 5.31
CA LEU A 124 13.88 -5.17 5.28
C LEU A 124 14.42 -3.74 5.13
N GLU A 125 15.56 -3.45 5.75
CA GLU A 125 16.28 -2.17 5.59
C GLU A 125 16.77 -1.96 4.15
N GLU A 126 17.24 -3.02 3.49
CA GLU A 126 17.59 -3.00 2.06
C GLU A 126 16.34 -2.80 1.18
N ALA A 127 15.28 -3.60 1.37
CA ALA A 127 14.03 -3.48 0.60
C ALA A 127 13.35 -2.10 0.75
N ALA A 128 13.54 -1.44 1.91
CA ALA A 128 13.07 -0.07 2.13
C ALA A 128 13.70 0.92 1.14
N ARG A 129 14.95 0.70 0.68
CA ARG A 129 15.68 1.66 -0.17
C ARG A 129 14.99 1.88 -1.51
N THR A 130 14.35 0.88 -2.11
CA THR A 130 13.47 1.11 -3.27
C THR A 130 12.08 1.55 -2.87
N TYR A 131 11.44 0.85 -1.94
CA TYR A 131 10.00 1.05 -1.70
C TYR A 131 9.69 2.45 -1.18
N MET A 132 10.57 3.04 -0.37
CA MET A 132 10.44 4.41 0.13
C MET A 132 10.54 5.49 -0.96
N LEU A 133 10.89 5.09 -2.19
CA LEU A 133 10.88 5.96 -3.38
C LEU A 133 9.59 5.84 -4.20
N SER A 134 8.77 4.80 -3.98
CA SER A 134 7.50 4.64 -4.71
C SER A 134 6.53 5.80 -4.46
N GLU A 135 5.44 5.86 -5.24
CA GLU A 135 4.32 6.75 -4.87
C GLU A 135 3.56 6.27 -3.61
N ILE A 136 3.87 5.07 -3.09
CA ILE A 136 3.18 4.43 -1.97
C ILE A 136 4.10 4.02 -0.78
N PRO A 137 4.99 4.90 -0.27
CA PRO A 137 6.02 4.52 0.71
C PRO A 137 5.45 4.11 2.09
N GLN A 138 4.30 4.67 2.47
CA GLN A 138 3.61 4.34 3.73
C GLN A 138 3.14 2.88 3.81
N ASP A 139 2.84 2.21 2.69
CA ASP A 139 2.34 0.83 2.65
C ASP A 139 3.42 -0.12 3.16
N PHE A 140 4.65 0.13 2.71
CA PHE A 140 5.81 -0.58 3.17
C PHE A 140 6.08 -0.33 4.65
N ILE A 141 5.97 0.91 5.15
CA ILE A 141 6.14 1.19 6.59
C ILE A 141 5.11 0.41 7.42
N SER A 142 3.84 0.46 7.06
CA SER A 142 2.79 -0.17 7.86
C SER A 142 2.84 -1.70 7.78
N GLU A 143 3.07 -2.26 6.60
CA GLU A 143 3.25 -3.69 6.40
C GLU A 143 4.54 -4.22 7.07
N LEU A 144 5.61 -3.42 7.10
CA LEU A 144 6.82 -3.67 7.87
C LEU A 144 6.53 -3.75 9.37
N ILE A 145 5.82 -2.76 9.92
CA ILE A 145 5.43 -2.71 11.34
C ILE A 145 4.65 -3.98 11.70
N ILE A 146 3.63 -4.32 10.92
CA ILE A 146 2.74 -5.45 11.20
C ILE A 146 3.47 -6.80 11.06
N THR A 147 4.16 -7.04 9.94
CA THR A 147 4.81 -8.36 9.71
C THR A 147 5.97 -8.63 10.66
N THR A 148 6.73 -7.59 11.02
CA THR A 148 7.79 -7.70 12.03
C THR A 148 7.21 -8.01 13.42
N ASN A 149 6.08 -7.40 13.78
CA ASN A 149 5.41 -7.66 15.07
C ASN A 149 4.78 -9.04 15.15
N LEU A 150 4.15 -9.52 14.07
CA LEU A 150 3.63 -10.88 13.97
C LEU A 150 4.75 -11.93 14.09
N ARG A 151 5.96 -11.62 13.60
CA ARG A 151 7.15 -12.45 13.78
C ARG A 151 7.62 -12.47 15.24
N GLY A 152 7.76 -11.30 15.86
CA GLY A 152 8.19 -11.16 17.26
C GLY A 152 7.20 -11.68 18.30
N ALA A 153 5.95 -11.93 17.93
CA ALA A 153 4.96 -12.60 18.79
C ALA A 153 5.23 -14.10 18.99
N GLY A 154 6.15 -14.68 18.21
CA GLY A 154 6.40 -16.12 18.14
C GLY A 154 5.31 -16.85 17.37
N ALA A 155 5.65 -17.99 16.76
CA ALA A 155 4.72 -18.80 15.94
C ALA A 155 3.60 -19.51 16.73
N SER A 156 3.32 -19.07 17.97
CA SER A 156 2.39 -19.68 18.92
C SER A 156 1.29 -18.72 19.40
N SER A 157 1.18 -17.52 18.83
CA SER A 157 -0.09 -16.82 18.89
C SER A 157 -1.07 -17.54 17.96
N ASP A 158 -1.98 -18.32 18.54
CA ASP A 158 -3.29 -18.55 17.95
C ASP A 158 -3.86 -17.18 17.57
N VAL A 159 -3.79 -16.82 16.29
CA VAL A 159 -4.54 -15.68 15.74
C VAL A 159 -6.00 -16.05 15.96
N ALA A 160 -6.57 -15.50 17.03
CA ALA A 160 -7.72 -16.09 17.70
C ALA A 160 -8.81 -16.45 16.69
N GLN A 161 -9.17 -17.75 16.62
CA GLN A 161 -10.17 -18.25 15.68
C GLN A 161 -11.45 -17.44 15.78
N TRP A 162 -11.65 -16.53 14.82
CA TRP A 162 -12.57 -15.43 14.98
C TRP A 162 -13.99 -15.85 14.59
N SER A 163 -14.90 -15.83 15.55
CA SER A 163 -16.32 -16.10 15.32
C SER A 163 -17.02 -14.80 14.91
N ARG A 164 -17.51 -14.75 13.65
CA ARG A 164 -18.09 -13.55 13.00
C ARG A 164 -19.22 -12.87 13.81
N PRO A 165 -19.09 -11.57 14.16
CA PRO A 165 -20.21 -10.73 14.57
C PRO A 165 -20.90 -10.02 13.37
N ARG A 166 -22.16 -9.60 13.57
CA ARG A 166 -23.24 -9.67 12.55
C ARG A 166 -23.22 -8.75 11.31
N TRP A 167 -22.24 -7.88 11.09
CA TRP A 167 -22.18 -7.09 9.84
C TRP A 167 -20.76 -6.95 9.24
N LEU A 168 -19.93 -7.98 9.47
CA LEU A 168 -18.51 -8.10 9.07
C LEU A 168 -17.59 -7.22 9.94
N GLY A 169 -17.05 -7.84 10.99
CA GLY A 169 -16.45 -7.16 12.13
C GLY A 169 -15.10 -6.47 11.90
N SER A 170 -14.84 -5.55 12.84
CA SER A 170 -13.71 -4.64 12.97
C SER A 170 -12.31 -5.24 13.04
N ASP A 171 -11.45 -4.87 12.09
CA ASP A 171 -10.04 -4.41 12.16
C ASP A 171 -9.72 -4.12 10.64
N PHE A 172 -9.52 -2.90 10.11
CA PHE A 172 -8.46 -1.87 10.16
C PHE A 172 -7.85 -1.60 8.76
N LEU A 173 -7.37 -0.36 8.51
CA LEU A 173 -7.04 0.13 7.16
C LEU A 173 -5.63 0.72 7.08
N SER A 174 -4.92 0.43 5.99
CA SER A 174 -3.63 1.04 5.66
C SER A 174 -3.20 0.75 4.21
N GLY A 175 -2.66 1.79 3.55
CA GLY A 175 -1.88 1.78 2.29
C GLY A 175 -2.27 2.92 1.32
N GLY A 176 -1.34 3.76 0.80
CA GLY A 176 -1.16 4.09 -0.65
C GLY A 176 -1.10 5.54 -1.26
N GLY A 177 -0.69 6.65 -0.62
CA GLY A 177 -1.03 8.03 -1.10
C GLY A 177 0.04 9.13 -1.23
N GLY A 178 -0.25 10.27 -1.89
CA GLY A 178 -1.50 10.65 -2.58
C GLY A 178 -1.81 12.16 -2.75
N ALA A 179 -0.85 13.02 -3.15
CA ALA A 179 -1.07 14.33 -3.80
C ALA A 179 0.29 14.95 -4.22
N LEU A 180 0.43 15.43 -5.46
CA LEU A 180 1.66 16.02 -6.06
C LEU A 180 2.97 15.31 -5.71
N VAL A 181 3.51 14.48 -6.62
CA VAL A 181 4.67 13.60 -6.39
C VAL A 181 5.88 14.32 -5.78
N HIS A 182 5.92 14.25 -4.45
CA HIS A 182 7.07 14.37 -3.58
C HIS A 182 6.94 13.21 -2.58
N GLY A 183 7.42 12.02 -2.95
CA GLY A 183 7.91 11.09 -1.93
C GLY A 183 9.16 11.68 -1.26
N TYR A 184 10.05 10.86 -0.71
CA TYR A 184 11.28 11.35 -0.06
C TYR A 184 12.36 11.96 -0.99
N GLY A 185 11.95 12.36 -2.20
CA GLY A 185 12.66 13.36 -2.99
C GLY A 185 13.84 12.80 -3.78
N ARG A 186 13.57 11.90 -4.73
CA ARG A 186 14.61 11.33 -5.62
C ARG A 186 14.26 11.41 -7.09
N THR A 187 15.31 11.45 -7.90
CA THR A 187 15.28 11.70 -9.35
C THR A 187 15.00 10.45 -10.16
N LEU A 188 14.53 10.58 -11.41
CA LEU A 188 14.36 9.45 -12.34
C LEU A 188 15.62 8.56 -12.45
N ALA A 189 16.82 9.15 -12.32
CA ALA A 189 18.08 8.40 -12.32
C ALA A 189 18.22 7.45 -11.11
N GLU A 190 17.66 7.81 -9.96
CA GLU A 190 17.67 6.97 -8.75
C GLU A 190 16.61 5.86 -8.84
N TYR A 191 15.45 6.12 -9.45
CA TYR A 191 14.49 5.06 -9.81
C TYR A 191 15.11 4.05 -10.79
N ASP A 192 15.78 4.53 -11.84
CA ASP A 192 16.44 3.67 -12.83
C ASP A 192 17.64 2.89 -12.25
N ALA A 193 18.39 3.49 -11.32
CA ALA A 193 19.49 2.82 -10.63
C ALA A 193 19.03 1.69 -9.70
N ALA A 194 17.82 1.81 -9.14
CA ALA A 194 17.30 0.88 -8.15
C ALA A 194 16.54 -0.32 -8.77
N ILE A 195 16.23 -0.28 -10.08
CA ILE A 195 15.61 -1.38 -10.82
C ILE A 195 16.68 -2.18 -11.58
N ARG A 196 16.76 -3.50 -11.31
CA ARG A 196 17.59 -4.42 -12.09
C ARG A 196 17.11 -4.51 -13.55
N ARG A 197 17.76 -3.76 -14.45
CA ARG A 197 17.50 -3.76 -15.90
C ARG A 197 18.13 -4.98 -16.58
N LEU A 198 17.32 -5.77 -17.29
CA LEU A 198 17.84 -6.88 -18.10
C LEU A 198 18.44 -6.41 -19.45
N PRO A 199 19.45 -7.12 -19.99
CA PRO A 199 19.82 -7.01 -21.40
C PRO A 199 18.62 -7.31 -22.31
N LYS A 200 18.46 -6.57 -23.42
CA LYS A 200 17.30 -6.71 -24.33
C LYS A 200 17.09 -8.15 -24.82
N ALA A 201 18.17 -8.92 -25.01
CA ALA A 201 18.13 -10.31 -25.44
C ALA A 201 17.55 -11.28 -24.38
N GLN A 202 17.53 -10.91 -23.09
CA GLN A 202 16.98 -11.73 -22.00
C GLN A 202 15.49 -11.45 -21.74
N LEU A 203 14.95 -10.31 -22.21
CA LEU A 203 13.52 -9.97 -22.06
C LEU A 203 12.60 -10.98 -22.76
N SER A 204 13.07 -11.66 -23.81
CA SER A 204 12.32 -12.70 -24.54
C SER A 204 11.99 -13.94 -23.68
N GLY A 205 12.80 -14.24 -22.65
CA GLY A 205 12.50 -15.30 -21.69
C GLY A 205 11.23 -15.02 -20.86
N TYR A 206 10.82 -13.76 -20.78
CA TYR A 206 9.62 -13.27 -20.10
C TYR A 206 8.54 -12.83 -21.09
N ALA A 207 8.46 -13.48 -22.25
CA ALA A 207 7.31 -13.34 -23.15
C ALA A 207 6.02 -13.85 -22.49
N PRO A 208 4.84 -13.27 -22.80
CA PRO A 208 3.55 -13.90 -22.49
C PRO A 208 3.41 -15.23 -23.23
N ALA A 209 2.52 -16.10 -22.77
CA ALA A 209 2.20 -17.39 -23.39
C ALA A 209 0.72 -17.45 -23.79
N SER A 210 0.38 -18.33 -24.73
CA SER A 210 -1.03 -18.67 -25.05
C SER A 210 -1.75 -19.42 -23.92
N ASN A 211 -1.03 -19.82 -22.87
CA ASN A 211 -1.55 -20.49 -21.68
C ASN A 211 -1.28 -19.66 -20.41
N ALA A 212 -2.29 -19.48 -19.56
CA ALA A 212 -2.22 -18.59 -18.39
C ALA A 212 -1.17 -19.07 -17.36
N GLU A 213 -1.13 -20.38 -17.08
CA GLU A 213 -0.21 -20.96 -16.11
C GLU A 213 1.26 -20.82 -16.56
N ALA A 214 1.53 -20.80 -17.88
CA ALA A 214 2.88 -20.61 -18.39
C ALA A 214 3.34 -19.13 -18.30
N SER A 215 2.42 -18.18 -18.42
CA SER A 215 2.71 -16.77 -18.09
C SER A 215 2.90 -16.56 -16.59
N LEU A 216 2.09 -17.23 -15.75
CA LEU A 216 2.24 -17.23 -14.30
C LEU A 216 3.60 -17.80 -13.86
N GLU A 217 4.03 -18.94 -14.40
CA GLU A 217 5.32 -19.56 -14.08
C GLU A 217 6.47 -18.59 -14.39
N ARG A 218 6.51 -18.00 -15.60
CA ARG A 218 7.52 -17.00 -15.99
C ARG A 218 7.51 -15.77 -15.08
N TYR A 219 6.34 -15.33 -14.65
CA TYR A 219 6.20 -14.22 -13.70
C TYR A 219 6.76 -14.57 -12.31
N LEU A 220 6.39 -15.72 -11.75
CA LEU A 220 6.90 -16.18 -10.45
C LEU A 220 8.42 -16.41 -10.50
N THR A 221 8.95 -16.93 -11.61
CA THR A 221 10.39 -17.02 -11.87
C THR A 221 11.05 -15.63 -11.89
N SER A 222 10.40 -14.61 -12.48
CA SER A 222 10.94 -13.24 -12.50
C SER A 222 11.08 -12.66 -11.09
N LEU A 223 10.08 -12.89 -10.21
CA LEU A 223 10.13 -12.45 -8.81
C LEU A 223 11.23 -13.18 -8.03
N ALA A 224 11.28 -14.52 -8.15
CA ALA A 224 12.27 -15.35 -7.47
C ALA A 224 13.73 -15.14 -7.95
N ALA A 225 13.92 -14.42 -9.06
CA ALA A 225 15.22 -14.07 -9.62
C ALA A 225 15.57 -12.56 -9.49
N GLY A 226 14.83 -11.80 -8.67
CA GLY A 226 15.10 -10.38 -8.44
C GLY A 226 14.83 -9.48 -9.65
N VAL A 227 13.97 -9.89 -10.59
CA VAL A 227 13.76 -9.17 -11.87
C VAL A 227 12.57 -8.22 -11.80
N GLY A 228 12.87 -6.98 -11.39
CA GLY A 228 11.90 -5.88 -11.27
C GLY A 228 11.62 -5.12 -12.57
N ASP A 229 12.32 -5.43 -13.66
CA ASP A 229 12.32 -4.61 -14.88
C ASP A 229 10.90 -4.33 -15.43
N PRO A 230 10.43 -3.08 -15.50
CA PRO A 230 9.11 -2.78 -16.07
C PRO A 230 9.04 -3.10 -17.57
N ARG A 231 10.13 -3.48 -18.24
CA ARG A 231 10.13 -3.86 -19.66
C ARG A 231 9.77 -5.33 -19.92
N LEU A 232 9.44 -6.14 -18.91
CA LEU A 232 9.07 -7.54 -19.11
C LEU A 232 7.86 -7.65 -20.06
N PRO A 233 7.97 -8.37 -21.21
CA PRO A 233 6.90 -8.41 -22.20
C PRO A 233 5.60 -9.04 -21.69
N LEU A 234 5.66 -9.96 -20.72
CA LEU A 234 4.49 -10.60 -20.10
C LEU A 234 3.59 -9.64 -19.31
N LEU A 235 4.04 -8.44 -18.97
CA LEU A 235 3.23 -7.47 -18.23
C LEU A 235 2.28 -6.71 -19.16
N THR A 236 1.07 -6.38 -18.68
CA THR A 236 0.21 -5.38 -19.33
C THR A 236 0.92 -4.02 -19.37
N GLU A 237 0.67 -3.18 -20.39
CA GLU A 237 1.34 -1.86 -20.48
C GLU A 237 1.16 -1.02 -19.20
N GLY A 238 -0.01 -1.07 -18.57
CA GLY A 238 -0.25 -0.42 -17.29
C GLY A 238 0.47 -1.07 -16.09
N SER A 239 0.68 -2.40 -16.08
CA SER A 239 1.57 -3.03 -15.09
C SER A 239 3.05 -2.67 -15.28
N ARG A 240 3.47 -2.36 -16.51
CA ARG A 240 4.82 -1.79 -16.77
C ARG A 240 4.95 -0.40 -16.18
N LEU A 241 3.90 0.41 -16.26
CA LEU A 241 3.83 1.73 -15.62
C LEU A 241 3.80 1.60 -14.09
N PHE A 242 2.99 0.68 -13.54
CA PHE A 242 2.94 0.36 -12.11
C PHE A 242 4.32 0.01 -11.54
N ARG A 243 5.09 -0.86 -12.21
CA ARG A 243 6.48 -1.16 -11.80
C ARG A 243 7.46 0.01 -11.93
N ALA A 244 7.16 1.00 -12.77
CA ALA A 244 7.99 2.19 -12.92
C ALA A 244 7.72 3.23 -11.82
N ILE A 245 6.48 3.33 -11.32
CA ILE A 245 6.09 4.22 -10.22
C ILE A 245 6.17 3.56 -8.83
N VAL A 246 6.22 2.22 -8.78
CA VAL A 246 6.53 1.41 -7.59
C VAL A 246 7.76 0.54 -7.88
N PRO A 247 8.98 1.14 -7.86
CA PRO A 247 10.22 0.39 -8.07
C PRO A 247 10.44 -0.65 -6.97
N ARG A 248 11.06 -1.77 -7.32
CA ARG A 248 11.37 -2.87 -6.39
C ARG A 248 12.74 -3.43 -6.73
N ASP A 249 13.62 -3.49 -5.74
CA ASP A 249 14.92 -4.13 -5.83
C ASP A 249 14.81 -5.65 -5.64
N GLU A 250 15.94 -6.33 -5.73
CA GLU A 250 16.06 -7.78 -5.56
C GLU A 250 15.51 -8.26 -4.20
N ALA A 251 15.81 -7.56 -3.10
CA ALA A 251 15.34 -7.93 -1.76
C ALA A 251 13.81 -7.84 -1.63
N GLN A 252 13.21 -6.76 -2.16
CA GLN A 252 11.75 -6.63 -2.15
C GLN A 252 11.07 -7.64 -3.09
N LEU A 253 11.69 -8.02 -4.20
CA LEU A 253 11.15 -9.02 -5.15
C LEU A 253 11.25 -10.44 -4.61
N GLU A 254 12.36 -10.79 -3.95
CA GLU A 254 12.51 -12.05 -3.21
C GLU A 254 11.42 -12.18 -2.13
N ARG A 255 11.18 -11.11 -1.36
CA ARG A 255 10.12 -11.05 -0.35
C ARG A 255 8.72 -11.26 -0.94
N ILE A 256 8.42 -10.67 -2.10
CA ILE A 256 7.16 -10.92 -2.82
C ILE A 256 7.10 -12.38 -3.31
N ALA A 257 8.21 -12.94 -3.80
CA ALA A 257 8.28 -14.35 -4.20
C ALA A 257 8.07 -15.32 -3.01
N GLU A 258 8.48 -14.95 -1.80
CA GLU A 258 8.20 -15.71 -0.57
C GLU A 258 6.70 -15.72 -0.23
N PHE A 259 6.00 -14.57 -0.30
CA PHE A 259 4.53 -14.52 -0.12
C PHE A 259 3.78 -15.39 -1.13
N PHE A 260 4.19 -15.35 -2.40
CA PHE A 260 3.66 -16.26 -3.43
C PHE A 260 3.95 -17.73 -3.09
N ARG A 261 5.20 -18.08 -2.80
CA ARG A 261 5.60 -19.46 -2.45
C ARG A 261 4.83 -20.00 -1.24
N ALA A 262 4.61 -19.17 -0.21
CA ALA A 262 3.86 -19.55 0.98
C ALA A 262 2.36 -19.80 0.70
N ALA A 263 1.78 -19.13 -0.29
CA ALA A 263 0.36 -19.23 -0.64
C ALA A 263 0.03 -20.30 -1.71
N SER A 264 1.03 -21.10 -2.11
CA SER A 264 0.95 -22.20 -3.08
C SER A 264 0.35 -23.47 -2.44
N PRO A 265 -0.35 -24.36 -3.18
CA PRO A 265 -0.64 -24.31 -4.62
C PRO A 265 -1.87 -23.45 -4.95
N TYR A 266 -1.80 -22.71 -6.04
CA TYR A 266 -2.90 -21.83 -6.47
C TYR A 266 -4.06 -22.58 -7.12
N ARG A 267 -5.23 -21.96 -7.14
CA ARG A 267 -6.33 -22.30 -8.05
C ARG A 267 -6.45 -21.23 -9.11
N VAL A 268 -6.55 -21.60 -10.39
CA VAL A 268 -6.79 -20.63 -11.48
C VAL A 268 -8.28 -20.64 -11.82
N LEU A 269 -8.92 -19.47 -11.76
CA LEU A 269 -10.30 -19.25 -12.18
C LEU A 269 -10.31 -18.39 -13.44
N PHE A 270 -11.24 -18.63 -14.36
CA PHE A 270 -11.37 -17.88 -15.60
C PHE A 270 -12.73 -17.17 -15.67
N ALA A 271 -12.75 -15.92 -16.14
CA ALA A 271 -13.96 -15.15 -16.40
C ALA A 271 -13.73 -14.20 -17.58
N ALA A 272 -14.38 -14.48 -18.72
CA ALA A 272 -14.13 -13.80 -19.99
C ALA A 272 -12.63 -13.75 -20.33
N ASP A 273 -12.08 -12.57 -20.59
CA ASP A 273 -10.66 -12.35 -20.90
C ASP A 273 -9.79 -12.13 -19.65
N LEU A 274 -10.25 -12.56 -18.47
CA LEU A 274 -9.48 -12.54 -17.23
C LEU A 274 -9.27 -13.95 -16.66
N ALA A 275 -8.11 -14.16 -16.04
CA ALA A 275 -7.82 -15.30 -15.19
C ALA A 275 -7.35 -14.80 -13.82
N LEU A 276 -7.81 -15.44 -12.75
CA LEU A 276 -7.45 -15.11 -11.37
C LEU A 276 -6.70 -16.28 -10.74
N VAL A 277 -5.47 -16.03 -10.32
CA VAL A 277 -4.60 -16.95 -9.58
C VAL A 277 -4.88 -16.76 -8.10
N VAL A 278 -5.67 -17.67 -7.54
CA VAL A 278 -6.20 -17.59 -6.18
C VAL A 278 -5.23 -18.27 -5.21
N PRO A 279 -4.74 -17.56 -4.17
CA PRO A 279 -3.90 -18.15 -3.12
C PRO A 279 -4.69 -19.14 -2.26
N GLN A 280 -3.99 -20.03 -1.57
CA GLN A 280 -4.59 -20.78 -0.45
C GLN A 280 -5.08 -19.81 0.65
N PRO A 281 -6.20 -20.12 1.34
CA PRO A 281 -6.67 -19.31 2.46
C PRO A 281 -5.67 -19.31 3.61
N ASP A 282 -5.77 -18.30 4.47
CA ASP A 282 -4.95 -18.09 5.67
C ASP A 282 -3.44 -17.85 5.43
N HIS A 283 -3.05 -17.69 4.15
CA HIS A 283 -1.74 -17.21 3.72
C HIS A 283 -1.85 -15.78 3.18
N SER A 284 -1.07 -14.86 3.76
CA SER A 284 -1.08 -13.43 3.40
C SER A 284 -0.56 -13.19 1.99
N ASN A 285 -1.46 -13.14 1.01
CA ASN A 285 -1.17 -12.69 -0.35
C ASN A 285 -2.43 -12.14 -1.04
N LEU A 286 -2.26 -11.22 -2.00
CA LEU A 286 -3.32 -10.84 -2.93
C LEU A 286 -3.38 -11.87 -4.08
N PRO A 287 -4.56 -12.14 -4.67
CA PRO A 287 -4.64 -12.97 -5.85
C PRO A 287 -4.09 -12.19 -7.07
N LEU A 288 -3.42 -12.90 -7.97
CA LEU A 288 -2.83 -12.30 -9.17
C LEU A 288 -3.79 -12.43 -10.36
N LEU A 289 -4.07 -11.33 -11.04
CA LEU A 289 -4.80 -11.31 -12.30
C LEU A 289 -3.86 -11.51 -13.49
N LEU A 290 -4.35 -12.30 -14.44
CA LEU A 290 -3.87 -12.31 -15.81
C LEU A 290 -5.01 -11.88 -16.75
N ARG A 291 -4.64 -11.26 -17.87
CA ARG A 291 -5.55 -10.76 -18.88
C ARG A 291 -5.20 -11.33 -20.23
N ARG A 292 -6.20 -11.79 -20.96
CA ARG A 292 -6.06 -12.32 -22.31
C ARG A 292 -6.04 -11.18 -23.32
N GLY A 293 -5.10 -11.23 -24.24
CA GLY A 293 -5.07 -10.37 -25.42
C GLY A 293 -5.92 -10.93 -26.56
N THR A 294 -6.30 -10.06 -27.49
CA THR A 294 -6.93 -10.39 -28.78
C THR A 294 -5.97 -11.15 -29.71
N ASP A 295 -4.67 -11.11 -29.42
CA ASP A 295 -3.63 -11.98 -29.98
C ASP A 295 -3.63 -13.41 -29.40
N GLY A 296 -4.49 -13.69 -28.41
CA GLY A 296 -4.63 -14.98 -27.74
C GLY A 296 -3.62 -15.26 -26.64
N LEU A 297 -2.77 -14.29 -26.27
CA LEU A 297 -1.73 -14.43 -25.25
C LEU A 297 -2.22 -13.94 -23.87
N TRP A 298 -1.65 -14.47 -22.80
CA TRP A 298 -1.96 -14.10 -21.42
C TRP A 298 -0.88 -13.20 -20.82
N TYR A 299 -1.28 -12.02 -20.40
CA TYR A 299 -0.45 -11.01 -19.76
C TYR A 299 -0.73 -10.96 -18.27
N VAL A 300 0.27 -10.67 -17.44
CA VAL A 300 0.08 -10.42 -16.01
C VAL A 300 -0.36 -8.97 -15.81
N ASP A 301 -1.43 -8.80 -15.05
CA ASP A 301 -2.07 -7.52 -14.73
C ASP A 301 -1.93 -7.23 -13.23
N GLU A 302 -0.70 -6.85 -12.82
CA GLU A 302 -0.37 -6.50 -11.44
C GLU A 302 -1.26 -5.36 -10.96
N ALA A 303 -1.35 -4.27 -11.72
CA ALA A 303 -2.15 -3.09 -11.38
C ALA A 303 -3.60 -3.48 -11.02
N LYS A 304 -4.27 -4.20 -11.93
CA LYS A 304 -5.66 -4.63 -11.71
C LYS A 304 -5.81 -5.58 -10.49
N SER A 305 -4.76 -6.32 -10.13
CA SER A 305 -4.75 -7.17 -8.93
C SER A 305 -4.86 -6.33 -7.64
N TRP A 306 -4.11 -5.22 -7.56
CA TRP A 306 -4.20 -4.25 -6.47
C TRP A 306 -5.51 -3.45 -6.53
N THR A 307 -6.03 -3.13 -7.72
CA THR A 307 -7.30 -2.41 -7.85
C THR A 307 -8.54 -3.25 -7.52
N TYR A 308 -8.58 -4.55 -7.86
CA TYR A 308 -9.79 -5.39 -7.71
C TYR A 308 -9.97 -6.00 -6.32
N PHE A 309 -8.87 -6.15 -5.58
CA PHE A 309 -8.83 -6.83 -4.29
C PHE A 309 -8.19 -5.93 -3.23
N HIS A 310 -8.42 -6.25 -1.97
CA HIS A 310 -7.76 -5.59 -0.84
C HIS A 310 -7.38 -6.66 0.19
N ARG A 311 -6.33 -6.41 0.99
CA ARG A 311 -6.03 -7.23 2.18
C ARG A 311 -5.71 -6.28 3.33
N PHE A 312 -6.59 -6.24 4.32
CA PHE A 312 -6.37 -5.49 5.55
C PHE A 312 -5.21 -6.11 6.35
N GLU A 313 -4.52 -5.30 7.16
CA GLU A 313 -3.24 -5.70 7.76
C GLU A 313 -3.39 -6.84 8.78
N ASP A 314 -4.43 -6.77 9.60
CA ASP A 314 -4.91 -7.80 10.52
C ASP A 314 -5.42 -9.09 9.83
N ASN A 315 -5.70 -9.04 8.52
CA ASN A 315 -6.33 -10.14 7.80
C ASN A 315 -5.35 -10.86 6.89
N ARG A 316 -5.23 -12.18 7.07
CA ARG A 316 -4.44 -13.03 6.18
C ARG A 316 -5.13 -13.28 4.84
N ASN A 317 -6.46 -13.15 4.78
CA ASN A 317 -7.26 -13.41 3.59
C ASN A 317 -7.65 -12.10 2.90
N PHE A 318 -7.56 -12.10 1.57
CA PHE A 318 -8.00 -10.97 0.75
C PHE A 318 -9.54 -10.81 0.76
N LEU A 319 -9.99 -9.65 0.28
CA LEU A 319 -11.38 -9.27 0.06
C LEU A 319 -11.55 -8.78 -1.37
N VAL A 320 -12.79 -8.87 -1.89
CA VAL A 320 -13.16 -8.30 -3.19
C VAL A 320 -13.66 -6.87 -2.99
N LYS A 321 -13.16 -5.91 -3.77
CA LYS A 321 -13.54 -4.49 -3.62
C LYS A 321 -14.96 -4.18 -4.12
N PHE A 322 -15.28 -4.61 -5.34
CA PHE A 322 -16.50 -4.22 -6.06
C PHE A 322 -17.48 -5.39 -6.26
N SER A 323 -18.80 -5.13 -6.19
CA SER A 323 -19.82 -6.19 -6.28
C SER A 323 -20.00 -6.78 -7.68
N ASP A 324 -19.60 -6.02 -8.70
CA ASP A 324 -19.60 -6.39 -10.13
C ASP A 324 -18.30 -7.10 -10.56
N ASN A 325 -17.33 -7.28 -9.66
CA ASN A 325 -16.12 -8.04 -9.94
C ASN A 325 -16.48 -9.47 -10.39
N PRO A 326 -16.04 -9.91 -11.59
CA PRO A 326 -16.49 -11.17 -12.20
C PRO A 326 -16.09 -12.42 -11.40
N PHE A 327 -15.13 -12.32 -10.48
CA PHE A 327 -14.68 -13.43 -9.64
C PHE A 327 -15.42 -13.54 -8.30
N LEU A 328 -16.23 -12.56 -7.88
CA LEU A 328 -16.91 -12.59 -6.58
C LEU A 328 -17.79 -13.84 -6.40
N ALA A 329 -18.64 -14.16 -7.39
CA ALA A 329 -19.50 -15.35 -7.33
C ALA A 329 -18.71 -16.67 -7.40
N PRO A 330 -17.75 -16.87 -8.32
CA PRO A 330 -16.83 -18.01 -8.30
C PRO A 330 -16.09 -18.20 -6.96
N LEU A 331 -15.52 -17.14 -6.38
CA LEU A 331 -14.78 -17.21 -5.11
C LEU A 331 -15.71 -17.56 -3.94
N ARG A 332 -16.95 -17.05 -3.93
CA ARG A 332 -17.99 -17.43 -2.95
C ARG A 332 -18.40 -18.90 -3.11
N ALA A 333 -18.50 -19.41 -4.33
CA ALA A 333 -18.78 -20.83 -4.59
C ALA A 333 -17.67 -21.76 -4.06
N LEU A 334 -16.41 -21.30 -4.06
CA LEU A 334 -15.29 -21.99 -3.41
C LEU A 334 -15.29 -21.91 -1.87
N ARG A 335 -16.22 -21.15 -1.27
CA ARG A 335 -16.33 -20.91 0.19
C ARG A 335 -15.07 -20.32 0.83
N LEU A 336 -14.34 -19.51 0.08
CA LEU A 336 -13.17 -18.81 0.62
C LEU A 336 -13.59 -17.78 1.69
N PRO A 337 -12.72 -17.46 2.66
CA PRO A 337 -12.97 -16.39 3.62
C PRO A 337 -13.29 -15.06 2.93
N ASN A 338 -14.06 -14.20 3.58
CA ASN A 338 -14.41 -12.84 3.13
C ASN A 338 -15.20 -12.72 1.80
N MET A 339 -15.75 -13.79 1.22
CA MET A 339 -16.44 -13.75 -0.09
C MET A 339 -17.97 -13.51 -0.04
N GLU A 340 -18.57 -13.29 1.13
CA GLU A 340 -20.02 -13.02 1.22
C GLU A 340 -20.39 -11.69 0.58
N HIS A 341 -19.64 -10.63 0.87
CA HIS A 341 -19.90 -9.27 0.41
C HIS A 341 -18.64 -8.64 -0.15
N ALA A 342 -18.77 -7.86 -1.22
CA ALA A 342 -17.71 -6.97 -1.66
C ALA A 342 -17.65 -5.74 -0.75
N ILE A 343 -16.45 -5.17 -0.57
CA ILE A 343 -16.18 -4.05 0.33
C ILE A 343 -17.16 -2.89 0.09
N TYR A 344 -17.28 -2.37 -1.13
CA TYR A 344 -18.12 -1.21 -1.40
C TYR A 344 -19.60 -1.53 -1.64
N GLY A 345 -20.00 -2.80 -1.63
CA GLY A 345 -21.36 -3.19 -2.01
C GLY A 345 -21.73 -2.61 -3.38
N ALA A 346 -22.88 -1.91 -3.46
CA ALA A 346 -23.36 -1.26 -4.69
C ALA A 346 -22.86 0.19 -4.88
N HIS A 347 -22.00 0.70 -4.00
CA HIS A 347 -21.63 2.13 -3.97
C HIS A 347 -20.52 2.54 -4.95
N ALA A 348 -19.69 1.59 -5.35
CA ALA A 348 -18.66 1.75 -6.36
C ALA A 348 -18.58 0.47 -7.21
N GLY A 349 -18.30 0.63 -8.50
CA GLY A 349 -18.16 -0.47 -9.47
C GLY A 349 -16.88 -0.34 -10.29
N THR A 350 -16.74 -1.25 -11.25
CA THR A 350 -15.63 -1.29 -12.22
C THR A 350 -16.02 -0.60 -13.54
N PRO A 351 -15.08 0.06 -14.23
CA PRO A 351 -15.29 0.52 -15.59
C PRO A 351 -15.32 -0.67 -16.56
N PRO A 352 -15.89 -0.54 -17.77
CA PRO A 352 -15.84 -1.58 -18.79
C PRO A 352 -14.39 -1.98 -19.11
N LEU A 353 -14.09 -3.28 -19.07
CA LEU A 353 -12.76 -3.81 -19.41
C LEU A 353 -12.49 -3.60 -20.92
N PRO A 354 -11.47 -2.80 -21.31
CA PRO A 354 -11.16 -2.65 -22.73
C PRO A 354 -10.51 -3.92 -23.30
N ALA A 355 -10.65 -4.12 -24.61
CA ALA A 355 -9.87 -5.14 -25.32
C ALA A 355 -8.36 -4.83 -25.19
N TYR A 356 -7.55 -5.87 -24.99
CA TYR A 356 -6.09 -5.77 -24.86
C TYR A 356 -5.43 -6.54 -26.02
N PRO A 357 -4.22 -6.18 -26.51
CA PRO A 357 -3.47 -4.95 -26.20
C PRO A 357 -4.14 -3.70 -26.78
N PHE A 358 -4.02 -2.60 -26.04
CA PHE A 358 -4.28 -1.23 -26.49
C PHE A 358 -3.11 -0.35 -26.05
N SER A 359 -2.98 0.87 -26.62
CA SER A 359 -1.96 1.82 -26.15
C SER A 359 -2.52 2.68 -25.02
N LEU A 360 -1.98 2.48 -23.81
CA LEU A 360 -2.33 3.27 -22.63
C LEU A 360 -1.99 4.77 -22.80
N PRO A 361 -0.83 5.18 -23.35
CA PRO A 361 -0.56 6.59 -23.67
C PRO A 361 -1.59 7.21 -24.61
N ALA A 362 -2.05 6.47 -25.64
CA ALA A 362 -3.07 6.98 -26.56
C ALA A 362 -4.45 7.10 -25.88
N ALA A 363 -4.81 6.16 -25.00
CA ALA A 363 -6.04 6.22 -24.22
C ALA A 363 -6.04 7.39 -23.22
N ILE A 364 -4.90 7.66 -22.57
CA ILE A 364 -4.71 8.84 -21.70
C ILE A 364 -4.86 10.11 -22.53
N GLY A 365 -4.12 10.25 -23.64
CA GLY A 365 -4.17 11.45 -24.50
C GLY A 365 -5.58 11.76 -25.02
N ALA A 366 -6.33 10.74 -25.44
CA ALA A 366 -7.72 10.92 -25.89
C ALA A 366 -8.67 11.41 -24.77
N LEU A 367 -8.39 11.09 -23.50
CA LEU A 367 -9.15 11.61 -22.36
C LEU A 367 -8.68 13.02 -21.95
N GLU A 368 -7.38 13.30 -22.04
CA GLU A 368 -6.83 14.65 -21.85
C GLU A 368 -7.35 15.64 -22.91
N ASP A 369 -7.48 15.21 -24.17
CA ASP A 369 -8.07 15.98 -25.26
C ASP A 369 -9.55 16.29 -24.99
N ARG A 370 -10.34 15.29 -24.55
CA ARG A 370 -11.73 15.50 -24.11
C ARG A 370 -11.86 16.47 -22.93
N ILE A 371 -10.91 16.45 -21.99
CA ILE A 371 -10.85 17.42 -20.88
C ILE A 371 -10.52 18.83 -21.42
N ARG A 372 -9.69 18.94 -22.45
CA ARG A 372 -9.36 20.24 -23.08
C ARG A 372 -10.54 20.82 -23.87
N GLU A 373 -11.35 19.97 -24.50
CA GLU A 373 -12.56 20.33 -25.24
C GLU A 373 -13.71 20.75 -24.32
N ASP A 374 -13.94 20.02 -23.22
CA ASP A 374 -14.94 20.37 -22.19
C ASP A 374 -14.35 20.25 -20.77
N PRO A 375 -13.65 21.29 -20.27
CA PRO A 375 -13.01 21.28 -18.95
C PRO A 375 -13.99 21.43 -17.78
N GLN A 376 -15.28 21.59 -18.04
CA GLN A 376 -16.31 21.61 -16.99
C GLN A 376 -17.00 20.24 -16.84
N ARG A 377 -16.73 19.29 -17.74
CA ARG A 377 -17.31 17.95 -17.67
C ARG A 377 -16.59 17.06 -16.65
N ALA A 378 -17.08 17.06 -15.43
CA ALA A 378 -16.63 16.17 -14.35
C ALA A 378 -16.45 14.69 -14.77
N ALA A 379 -17.32 14.18 -15.65
CA ALA A 379 -17.24 12.81 -16.17
C ALA A 379 -16.00 12.51 -17.04
N ASN A 380 -15.40 13.51 -17.69
CA ASN A 380 -14.14 13.32 -18.43
C ASN A 380 -12.97 13.09 -17.46
N TYR A 381 -12.92 13.85 -16.35
CA TYR A 381 -11.96 13.63 -15.27
C TYR A 381 -12.17 12.28 -14.59
N ALA A 382 -13.41 11.90 -14.26
CA ALA A 382 -13.70 10.59 -13.67
C ALA A 382 -13.24 9.44 -14.58
N ALA A 383 -13.47 9.51 -15.90
CA ALA A 383 -13.01 8.49 -16.84
C ALA A 383 -11.47 8.40 -16.92
N LEU A 384 -10.75 9.52 -16.84
CA LEU A 384 -9.29 9.53 -16.76
C LEU A 384 -8.79 8.97 -15.42
N GLY A 385 -9.48 9.26 -14.32
CA GLY A 385 -9.21 8.68 -13.01
C GLY A 385 -9.42 7.17 -12.97
N ASP A 386 -10.49 6.67 -13.56
CA ASP A 386 -10.73 5.23 -13.72
C ASP A 386 -9.65 4.57 -14.59
N LEU A 387 -9.18 5.23 -15.67
CA LEU A 387 -8.08 4.70 -16.48
C LEU A 387 -6.77 4.57 -15.67
N TYR A 388 -6.41 5.62 -14.92
CA TYR A 388 -5.22 5.60 -14.07
C TYR A 388 -5.29 4.53 -12.97
N LEU A 389 -6.45 4.39 -12.32
CA LEU A 389 -6.67 3.40 -11.29
C LEU A 389 -6.69 1.98 -11.87
N PHE A 390 -7.62 1.67 -12.77
CA PHE A 390 -7.88 0.27 -13.15
C PHE A 390 -6.85 -0.36 -14.08
N GLU A 391 -6.14 0.44 -14.89
CA GLU A 391 -5.13 -0.11 -15.81
C GLU A 391 -3.71 0.02 -15.26
N SER A 392 -3.41 1.01 -14.41
CA SER A 392 -2.04 1.28 -13.91
C SER A 392 -1.88 1.38 -12.39
N ASP A 393 -2.97 1.33 -11.62
CA ASP A 393 -3.00 1.56 -10.17
C ASP A 393 -2.26 2.85 -9.75
N TRP A 394 -2.32 3.89 -10.60
CA TRP A 394 -1.62 5.16 -10.39
C TRP A 394 -2.47 6.07 -9.48
N LEU A 395 -2.42 5.79 -8.19
CA LEU A 395 -3.32 6.34 -7.18
C LEU A 395 -3.25 7.87 -7.10
N SER A 396 -2.06 8.47 -7.11
CA SER A 396 -1.91 9.94 -7.03
C SER A 396 -2.56 10.68 -8.20
N LYS A 397 -2.50 10.10 -9.42
CA LYS A 397 -3.16 10.63 -10.61
C LYS A 397 -4.68 10.41 -10.58
N ALA A 398 -5.12 9.23 -10.14
CA ALA A 398 -6.54 8.92 -9.99
C ALA A 398 -7.23 9.82 -8.95
N ILE A 399 -6.58 10.07 -7.80
CA ILE A 399 -7.06 11.01 -6.76
C ILE A 399 -7.25 12.40 -7.34
N ALA A 400 -6.23 12.99 -7.99
CA ALA A 400 -6.33 14.34 -8.55
C ALA A 400 -7.48 14.47 -9.58
N CYS A 401 -7.70 13.43 -10.39
CA CYS A 401 -8.82 13.36 -11.32
C CYS A 401 -10.17 13.33 -10.59
N TYR A 402 -10.31 12.51 -9.55
CA TYR A 402 -11.57 12.38 -8.80
C TYR A 402 -11.85 13.53 -7.82
N GLU A 403 -10.83 14.19 -7.28
CA GLU A 403 -10.97 15.47 -6.56
C GLU A 403 -11.52 16.55 -7.50
N THR A 404 -11.02 16.60 -8.74
CA THR A 404 -11.51 17.54 -9.77
C THR A 404 -12.93 17.19 -10.23
N ALA A 405 -13.24 15.91 -10.44
CA ALA A 405 -14.60 15.47 -10.75
C ALA A 405 -15.58 15.81 -9.62
N SER A 406 -15.17 15.61 -8.36
CA SER A 406 -15.99 15.92 -7.18
C SER A 406 -16.11 17.42 -6.91
N SER A 407 -15.16 18.27 -7.33
CA SER A 407 -15.29 19.72 -7.21
C SER A 407 -16.22 20.32 -8.27
N LEU A 408 -16.17 19.79 -9.51
CA LEU A 408 -17.07 20.16 -10.61
C LEU A 408 -18.51 19.64 -10.40
N ALA A 409 -18.67 18.48 -9.76
CA ALA A 409 -19.97 17.88 -9.46
C ALA A 409 -20.09 17.48 -7.96
N PRO A 410 -20.21 18.46 -7.03
CA PRO A 410 -20.11 18.20 -5.59
C PRO A 410 -21.26 17.37 -5.01
N GLY A 411 -22.38 17.26 -5.74
CA GLY A 411 -23.54 16.44 -5.40
C GLY A 411 -23.50 15.00 -5.95
N GLU A 412 -22.49 14.62 -6.74
CA GLU A 412 -22.37 13.27 -7.30
C GLU A 412 -21.76 12.29 -6.26
N PRO A 413 -22.55 11.36 -5.68
CA PRO A 413 -22.03 10.43 -4.67
C PRO A 413 -21.01 9.43 -5.24
N ALA A 414 -21.10 9.03 -6.51
CA ALA A 414 -20.19 8.04 -7.10
C ALA A 414 -18.73 8.51 -7.07
N TYR A 415 -18.48 9.80 -7.34
CA TYR A 415 -17.14 10.37 -7.28
C TYR A 415 -16.58 10.38 -5.86
N ARG A 416 -17.42 10.60 -4.85
CA ARG A 416 -17.02 10.55 -3.44
C ARG A 416 -16.78 9.15 -2.95
N TRP A 417 -17.56 8.17 -3.42
CA TRP A 417 -17.32 6.76 -3.13
C TRP A 417 -16.05 6.22 -3.79
N ARG A 418 -15.72 6.68 -5.01
CA ARG A 418 -14.39 6.42 -5.57
C ARG A 418 -13.30 7.13 -4.78
N LEU A 419 -13.52 8.35 -4.27
CA LEU A 419 -12.57 8.98 -3.35
C LEU A 419 -12.45 8.24 -2.01
N VAL A 420 -13.49 7.58 -1.49
CA VAL A 420 -13.35 6.67 -0.34
C VAL A 420 -12.41 5.51 -0.70
N ASP A 421 -12.63 4.85 -1.84
CA ASP A 421 -11.78 3.75 -2.32
C ASP A 421 -10.33 4.20 -2.57
N LEU A 422 -10.15 5.33 -3.25
CA LEU A 422 -8.84 5.91 -3.52
C LEU A 422 -8.14 6.38 -2.24
N TYR A 423 -8.81 7.05 -1.31
CA TYR A 423 -8.17 7.47 -0.04
C TYR A 423 -7.93 6.30 0.93
N LEU A 424 -8.74 5.24 0.85
CA LEU A 424 -8.56 3.99 1.58
C LEU A 424 -7.34 3.24 1.05
N ASN A 425 -7.31 3.01 -0.26
CA ASN A 425 -6.13 2.56 -0.99
C ASN A 425 -5.04 3.65 -1.02
N ALA A 426 -5.19 4.78 -0.31
CA ALA A 426 -4.13 5.78 -0.20
C ALA A 426 -3.67 6.17 1.21
N SER A 427 -4.06 5.43 2.27
CA SER A 427 -3.69 5.73 3.67
C SER A 427 -4.02 7.17 4.10
N ARG A 428 -4.89 7.86 3.35
CA ARG A 428 -5.26 9.26 3.59
C ARG A 428 -6.51 9.26 4.46
N VAL A 429 -6.36 8.68 5.65
CA VAL A 429 -7.46 8.34 6.54
C VAL A 429 -8.34 9.54 6.85
N ASP A 430 -7.76 10.73 7.11
CA ASP A 430 -8.51 11.97 7.32
C ASP A 430 -9.37 12.35 6.10
N ARG A 431 -8.84 12.18 4.89
CA ARG A 431 -9.55 12.46 3.63
C ARG A 431 -10.66 11.44 3.38
N MET A 432 -10.41 10.16 3.64
CA MET A 432 -11.41 9.08 3.60
C MET A 432 -12.54 9.34 4.61
N LEU A 433 -12.20 9.63 5.87
CA LEU A 433 -13.16 9.97 6.93
C LEU A 433 -14.00 11.19 6.57
N ALA A 434 -13.42 12.20 5.91
CA ALA A 434 -14.16 13.36 5.42
C ALA A 434 -15.19 13.00 4.34
N GLN A 435 -14.86 12.09 3.40
CA GLN A 435 -15.84 11.61 2.41
C GLN A 435 -16.92 10.76 3.06
N LEU A 436 -16.57 9.82 3.94
CA LEU A 436 -17.54 8.98 4.66
C LEU A 436 -18.49 9.84 5.52
N LYS A 437 -17.97 10.86 6.21
CA LYS A 437 -18.80 11.85 6.93
C LYS A 437 -19.80 12.52 5.99
N PHE A 438 -19.32 13.09 4.87
CA PHE A 438 -20.16 13.79 3.89
C PHE A 438 -21.30 12.91 3.36
N LEU A 439 -20.97 11.66 3.02
CA LEU A 439 -21.92 10.67 2.50
C LEU A 439 -22.93 10.26 3.59
N SER A 440 -22.46 9.99 4.81
CA SER A 440 -23.28 9.56 5.95
C SER A 440 -24.35 10.58 6.36
N GLU A 441 -24.06 11.88 6.17
CA GLU A 441 -24.95 13.00 6.49
C GLU A 441 -26.05 13.23 5.45
N ARG A 442 -25.90 12.69 4.23
CA ARG A 442 -26.81 12.94 3.09
C ARG A 442 -27.64 11.73 2.69
N ALA A 443 -27.11 10.52 2.86
CA ALA A 443 -27.81 9.28 2.51
C ALA A 443 -28.58 8.70 3.71
N SER A 444 -29.68 9.34 4.14
CA SER A 444 -30.44 8.94 5.34
C SER A 444 -30.98 7.50 5.33
N ALA A 445 -31.17 6.90 4.16
CA ALA A 445 -31.55 5.48 4.02
C ALA A 445 -30.36 4.50 4.10
N ASP A 446 -29.14 4.96 3.83
CA ASP A 446 -27.94 4.12 3.75
C ASP A 446 -27.31 3.88 5.14
N SER A 447 -27.63 2.73 5.73
CA SER A 447 -27.02 2.29 6.99
C SER A 447 -25.54 1.93 6.83
N GLN A 448 -25.11 1.37 5.69
CA GLN A 448 -23.73 0.92 5.50
C GLN A 448 -22.74 2.09 5.62
N THR A 449 -22.98 3.21 4.93
CA THR A 449 -22.12 4.40 5.06
C THR A 449 -22.09 4.95 6.49
N ARG A 450 -23.23 5.00 7.18
CA ARG A 450 -23.28 5.47 8.57
C ARG A 450 -22.52 4.54 9.52
N ASP A 451 -22.63 3.24 9.31
CA ASP A 451 -21.98 2.24 10.14
C ASP A 451 -20.46 2.27 9.93
N TRP A 452 -20.02 2.44 8.67
CA TRP A 452 -18.63 2.70 8.31
C TRP A 452 -18.07 3.99 8.92
N TYR A 453 -18.77 5.12 8.77
CA TYR A 453 -18.31 6.39 9.33
C TYR A 453 -18.21 6.31 10.85
N ARG A 454 -19.23 5.75 11.53
CA ARG A 454 -19.20 5.57 12.99
C ARG A 454 -18.07 4.64 13.43
N TYR A 455 -17.83 3.56 12.70
CA TYR A 455 -16.77 2.60 12.98
C TYR A 455 -15.38 3.24 12.84
N TYR A 456 -15.03 3.76 11.65
CA TYR A 456 -13.71 4.32 11.44
C TYR A 456 -13.46 5.57 12.29
N LYS A 457 -14.48 6.43 12.48
CA LYS A 457 -14.34 7.57 13.41
C LYS A 457 -13.96 7.11 14.82
N LYS A 458 -14.61 6.07 15.35
CA LYS A 458 -14.30 5.51 16.67
C LYS A 458 -12.90 4.91 16.70
N GLU A 459 -12.53 4.15 15.67
CA GLU A 459 -11.27 3.41 15.72
C GLU A 459 -10.04 4.28 15.51
N TYR A 460 -10.15 5.36 14.73
CA TYR A 460 -9.11 6.39 14.59
C TYR A 460 -9.21 7.51 15.64
N ASP A 461 -10.09 7.39 16.63
CA ASP A 461 -10.09 8.29 17.79
C ASP A 461 -8.99 7.86 18.77
N PHE A 462 -7.86 8.56 18.70
CA PHE A 462 -6.75 8.43 19.65
C PHE A 462 -6.92 9.31 20.88
N GLY A 463 -8.01 10.08 20.99
CA GLY A 463 -8.21 11.06 22.06
C GLY A 463 -7.16 12.18 22.04
N SER A 464 -7.01 12.83 23.19
CA SER A 464 -5.93 13.78 23.47
C SER A 464 -4.84 13.08 24.31
N ASP A 465 -4.06 12.23 23.64
CA ASP A 465 -2.79 11.66 24.14
C ASP A 465 -1.69 12.74 24.22
#